data_AF-A0A7C0ZLF6-F1
#
_entry.id   AF-A0A7C0ZLF6-F1
#
_cell.length_a   1.000
_cell.length_b   1.000
_cell.length_c   1.000
_cell.angle_alpha   90.00
_cell.angle_beta   90.00
_cell.angle_gamma   90.00
#
_symmetry.space_group_name_H-M   'P 1'
#
loop_
_entity.id
_entity.type
_entity.pdbx_description
1 polymer ?
#
loop_
_entity_poly.entity_id
_entity_poly.type
_entity_poly.pdbx_seq_one_letter_code
_entity_poly.pdbx_strand_id
1 'polypeptide(L)' 'MRLAIETKSTGRVLVELTEECPKTLEALLEALPFTSKANIWGDEVYFSTPVEAAPENPVEVVEEGAVA' A
#
# COMPACT_ATOMS: atom_id res chain seq x y z
N MET A 1 12.18 -1.46 4.56
CA MET A 1 12.12 0.01 4.35
C MET A 1 10.81 0.55 4.94
N ARG A 2 10.61 1.86 5.14
CA ARG A 2 9.33 2.38 5.66
C ARG A 2 8.72 3.46 4.75
N LEU A 3 7.41 3.39 4.57
CA LEU A 3 6.62 4.38 3.86
C LEU A 3 5.65 5.06 4.83
N ALA A 4 5.37 6.35 4.60
CA ALA A 4 4.41 7.10 5.38
C ALA A 4 3.12 7.30 4.59
N ILE A 5 2.00 6.91 5.18
CA ILE A 5 0.66 7.23 4.68
C ILE A 5 0.08 8.29 5.60
N GLU A 6 -0.23 9.46 5.05
CA GLU A 6 -0.78 10.57 5.82
C GLU A 6 -2.25 10.78 5.46
N THR A 7 -3.11 10.73 6.47
CA THR A 7 -4.54 11.02 6.31
C THR A 7 -4.98 12.11 7.29
N LYS A 8 -6.06 12.82 6.96
CA LYS A 8 -6.65 13.80 7.87
C LYS A 8 -7.26 13.15 9.13
N SER A 9 -7.67 11.89 9.04
CA SER A 9 -8.39 11.22 10.13
C SER A 9 -7.46 10.57 11.15
N THR A 10 -6.34 10.01 10.70
CA THR A 10 -5.41 9.23 11.53
C THR A 10 -4.04 9.89 11.68
N GLY A 11 -3.78 10.97 10.93
CA GLY A 11 -2.46 11.55 10.84
C GLY A 11 -1.51 10.66 10.05
N ARG A 12 -0.26 10.58 10.50
CA ARG A 12 0.81 9.81 9.84
C ARG A 12 0.85 8.38 10.37
N VAL A 13 0.64 7.42 9.47
CA VAL A 13 0.82 5.99 9.70
C VAL A 13 2.09 5.56 8.98
N LEU A 14 2.93 4.76 9.65
CA LEU A 14 4.12 4.16 9.03
C LEU A 14 3.82 2.72 8.68
N VAL A 15 4.14 2.33 7.46
CA VAL A 15 4.07 0.95 6.99
C VAL A 15 5.46 0.44 6.67
N GLU A 16 5.70 -0.83 6.95
CA GLU A 16 6.94 -1.52 6.60
C GLU A 16 6.80 -2.13 5.21
N LEU A 17 7.81 -1.89 4.36
CA LEU A 17 7.91 -2.47 3.03
C LEU A 17 8.85 -3.67 3.10
N THR A 18 8.38 -4.81 2.60
CA THR A 18 9.13 -6.06 2.41
C THR A 18 9.66 -6.16 0.98
N GLU A 19 10.57 -7.09 0.74
CA GLU A 19 11.16 -7.35 -0.59
C GLU A 19 10.53 -8.56 -1.29
N GLU A 20 9.38 -9.03 -0.81
CA GLU A 20 8.71 -10.23 -1.34
C GLU A 20 8.08 -10.00 -2.73
N CYS A 21 7.73 -8.76 -3.05
CA CYS A 21 7.19 -8.33 -4.35
C CYS A 21 8.06 -7.20 -4.94
N PRO A 22 9.27 -7.52 -5.45
CA PRO A 22 10.25 -6.50 -5.83
C PRO A 22 9.80 -5.60 -6.99
N LYS A 23 9.03 -6.10 -7.97
CA LYS A 23 8.56 -5.28 -9.10
C LYS A 23 7.46 -4.32 -8.67
N THR A 24 6.53 -4.81 -7.84
CA THR A 24 5.48 -3.95 -7.25
C THR A 24 6.11 -2.88 -6.36
N LEU A 25 7.12 -3.26 -5.56
CA LEU A 25 7.86 -2.32 -4.72
C LEU A 25 8.57 -1.24 -5.55
N GLU A 26 9.31 -1.63 -6.59
CA GLU A 26 10.02 -0.70 -7.48
C GLU A 26 9.06 0.31 -8.12
N ALA A 27 7.97 -0.19 -8.74
CA ALA A 27 6.99 0.67 -9.39
C ALA A 27 6.27 1.61 -8.40
N LEU A 28 5.99 1.14 -7.19
CA LEU A 28 5.44 1.98 -6.13
C LEU A 28 6.41 3.10 -5.74
N LEU A 29 7.70 2.78 -5.57
CA LEU A 29 8.71 3.77 -5.18
C LEU A 29 8.92 4.83 -6.26
N GLU A 30 8.90 4.47 -7.54
CA GLU A 30 9.01 5.40 -8.66
C GLU A 30 7.81 6.37 -8.74
N ALA A 31 6.63 5.93 -8.32
CA ALA A 31 5.42 6.73 -8.32
C ALA A 31 5.31 7.70 -7.12
N LEU A 32 6.15 7.55 -6.10
CA LEU A 32 6.08 8.40 -4.92
C LEU A 32 6.69 9.78 -5.16
N PRO A 33 6.15 10.83 -4.52
CA PRO A 33 4.93 10.84 -3.70
C PRO A 33 3.66 11.01 -4.56
N PHE A 34 2.54 10.43 -4.13
CA PHE A 34 1.23 10.69 -4.73
C PHE A 34 0.12 10.86 -3.68
N THR A 35 -1.01 11.44 -4.09
CA THR A 35 -2.20 11.58 -3.25
C THR A 35 -3.36 10.82 -3.88
N SER A 36 -4.20 10.21 -3.05
CA SER A 36 -5.39 9.50 -3.48
C SER A 36 -6.53 9.66 -2.47
N LYS A 37 -7.74 9.28 -2.87
CA LYS A 37 -8.91 9.27 -1.99
C LYS A 37 -8.96 7.92 -1.27
N ALA A 38 -8.86 7.95 0.06
CA ALA A 38 -9.09 6.78 0.89
C ALA A 38 -10.58 6.36 0.84
N ASN A 39 -10.80 5.07 0.64
CA ASN A 39 -12.10 4.41 0.74
C ASN A 39 -12.01 3.35 1.84
N ILE A 40 -13.16 2.95 2.37
CA ILE A 40 -13.26 1.99 3.47
C ILE A 40 -14.19 0.87 3.04
N TRP A 41 -13.77 -0.37 3.29
CA TRP A 41 -14.60 -1.56 3.16
C TRP A 41 -14.45 -2.41 4.43
N GLY A 42 -15.48 -2.39 5.27
CA GLY A 42 -15.39 -3.05 6.58
C GLY A 42 -14.27 -2.41 7.40
N ASP A 43 -13.29 -3.21 7.79
CA ASP A 43 -12.11 -2.77 8.54
C ASP A 43 -10.89 -2.48 7.65
N GLU A 44 -11.06 -2.57 6.32
CA GLU A 44 -10.00 -2.30 5.35
C GLU A 44 -10.05 -0.86 4.82
N VAL A 45 -8.87 -0.24 4.70
CA VAL A 45 -8.70 1.05 4.02
C VAL A 45 -7.94 0.81 2.72
N TYR A 46 -8.53 1.21 1.61
CA TYR A 46 -7.93 1.06 0.29
C TYR A 46 -8.04 2.34 -0.53
N PHE A 47 -7.14 2.51 -1.48
CA PHE A 47 -7.09 3.67 -2.36
C PHE A 47 -6.43 3.31 -3.69
N SER A 48 -6.81 4.01 -4.76
CA SER A 48 -6.15 3.82 -6.05
C SER A 48 -4.72 4.37 -6.01
N THR A 49 -3.79 3.63 -6.57
CA THR A 49 -2.42 4.08 -6.83
C THR A 49 -2.28 4.43 -8.33
N PRO A 50 -1.29 5.24 -8.72
CA PRO A 50 -0.96 5.47 -10.14
C PRO A 50 -0.16 4.30 -10.74
N VAL A 51 0.02 3.21 -10.00
CA VAL A 51 0.87 2.07 -10.38
C VAL A 51 0.02 1.01 -11.08
N GLU A 52 0.45 0.58 -12.26
CA GLU A 52 -0.07 -0.61 -12.92
C GLU A 52 0.99 -1.71 -12.85
N ALA A 53 0.68 -2.79 -12.12
CA ALA A 53 1.56 -3.94 -11.95
C ALA A 53 0.77 -5.24 -12.12
N ALA A 54 1.39 -6.26 -12.74
CA ALA A 54 0.82 -7.60 -12.76
C ALA A 54 0.94 -8.24 -11.36
N PRO A 55 0.06 -9.22 -11.00
CA PRO A 55 0.16 -9.92 -9.73
C PRO A 55 1.55 -10.51 -9.52
N GLU A 56 2.16 -10.20 -8.37
CA GLU A 56 3.47 -10.69 -7.95
C GLU A 56 3.31 -11.30 -6.56
N ASN A 57 3.62 -12.60 -6.43
CA ASN A 57 3.41 -13.38 -5.21
C ASN A 57 2.00 -13.25 -4.58
N PRO A 58 0.92 -13.49 -5.34
CA PRO A 58 -0.44 -13.32 -4.82
C PRO A 58 -0.74 -14.31 -3.69
N VAL A 59 -1.35 -13.80 -2.62
CA VAL A 59 -1.84 -14.58 -1.47
C VAL A 59 -3.34 -14.38 -1.31
N GLU A 60 -4.07 -15.46 -1.00
CA GLU A 60 -5.53 -15.40 -0.85
C GLU A 60 -5.98 -14.90 0.52
N VAL A 61 -5.12 -15.07 1.54
CA VAL A 61 -5.43 -14.73 2.93
C VAL A 61 -4.22 -14.02 3.53
N VAL A 62 -4.49 -12.93 4.24
CA VAL A 62 -3.49 -12.13 4.95
C VAL A 62 -3.84 -12.02 6.43
N GLU A 63 -2.83 -11.73 7.27
CA GLU A 63 -3.03 -11.46 8.69
C GLU A 63 -3.52 -10.01 8.90
N GLU A 64 -4.19 -9.75 10.02
CA GLU A 64 -4.60 -8.40 10.40
C GLU A 64 -3.38 -7.47 10.50
N GLY A 65 -3.46 -6.31 9.84
CA GLY A 65 -2.35 -5.35 9.76
C GLY A 65 -1.42 -5.56 8.56
N ALA A 66 -1.64 -6.57 7.72
CA ALA A 66 -0.93 -6.71 6.45
C ALA A 66 -1.25 -5.56 5.48
N VAL A 67 -0.29 -5.27 4.59
CA VAL A 67 -0.44 -4.34 3.48
C VAL A 67 -0.38 -5.14 2.19
N ALA A 68 -1.38 -4.97 1.32
CA ALA A 68 -1.55 -5.70 0.07
C ALA A 68 -2.00 -4.77 -1.06
#